data_AF-A0AA50KMS5-F1
#
_entry.id   AF-A0AA50KMS5-F1
#
_cell.length_a   1.000
_cell.length_b   1.000
_cell.length_c   1.000
_cell.angle_alpha   90.00
_cell.angle_beta   90.00
_cell.angle_gamma   90.00
#
_symmetry.space_group_name_H-M   'P 1'
#
loop_
_entity.id
_entity.type
_entity.pdbx_description
1 polymer ?
#
loop_
_entity_poly.entity_id
_entity_poly.type
_entity_poly.pdbx_seq_one_letter_code
_entity_poly.pdbx_strand_id
1 'polypeptide(L)'
;MTADSGADERALVRRHLKLDHMNQLQIEKLAQVFDAEPGVVKVVVRKHWLDIDYDAALLTLDRVIALLEAYGGELSDDWWTAFKAHWYRKREEKLRARLAREEDEPPS
;
A
#
# COMPACT_ATOMS: atom_id res chain seq x y z
N MET A 1 -17.04 26.57 22.11
CA MET A 1 -17.12 25.25 21.48
C MET A 1 -15.88 25.08 20.63
N THR A 2 -15.03 24.15 21.04
CA THR A 2 -13.70 23.85 20.50
C THR A 2 -13.81 23.30 19.07
N ALA A 3 -13.16 23.94 18.12
CA ALA A 3 -12.74 23.30 16.87
C ALA A 3 -11.22 23.19 16.95
N ASP A 4 -10.77 22.12 17.61
CA ASP A 4 -9.39 21.66 17.56
C ASP A 4 -9.10 21.30 16.10
N SER A 5 -8.55 22.27 15.37
CA SER A 5 -7.90 22.00 14.08
C SER A 5 -6.46 21.60 14.37
N GLY A 6 -6.30 20.56 15.19
CA GLY A 6 -5.09 19.77 15.21
C GLY A 6 -5.06 19.01 13.89
N ALA A 7 -4.53 19.66 12.84
CA ALA A 7 -3.96 18.93 11.73
C ALA A 7 -2.75 18.16 12.28
N ASP A 8 -3.05 17.08 12.99
CA ASP A 8 -2.13 15.98 13.24
C ASP A 8 -1.58 15.66 11.86
N GLU A 9 -0.28 15.94 11.63
CA GLU A 9 0.44 15.65 10.39
C GLU A 9 0.51 14.12 10.18
N ARG A 10 -0.65 13.48 10.11
CA ARG A 10 -0.78 12.08 9.78
C ARG A 10 -0.27 11.96 8.36
N ALA A 11 0.77 11.15 8.19
CA ALA A 11 1.35 10.87 6.89
C ALA A 11 0.40 9.94 6.13
N LEU A 12 -0.80 10.42 5.82
CA LEU A 12 -1.86 9.67 5.19
C LEU A 12 -1.43 9.29 3.77
N VAL A 13 -1.28 7.99 3.57
CA VAL A 13 -0.97 7.41 2.27
C VAL A 13 -2.20 6.69 1.76
N ARG A 14 -2.66 7.12 0.58
CA ARG A 14 -3.69 6.43 -0.20
C ARG A 14 -3.04 5.47 -1.18
N ARG A 15 -3.53 4.23 -1.22
CA ARG A 15 -3.14 3.21 -2.19
C ARG A 15 -4.35 2.65 -2.90
N HIS A 16 -4.24 2.59 -4.22
CA HIS A 16 -5.20 1.90 -5.06
C HIS A 16 -4.58 0.57 -5.50
N LEU A 17 -5.14 -0.54 -5.03
CA LEU A 17 -4.71 -1.89 -5.38
C LEU A 17 -5.67 -2.48 -6.40
N LYS A 18 -5.12 -2.96 -7.51
CA LYS A 18 -5.88 -3.65 -8.55
C LYS A 18 -5.93 -5.14 -8.23
N LEU A 19 -7.13 -5.72 -8.18
CA LEU A 19 -7.38 -7.10 -7.77
C LEU A 19 -8.09 -7.88 -8.89
N ASP A 20 -7.55 -7.84 -10.13
CA ASP A 20 -8.22 -8.38 -11.33
C ASP A 20 -8.51 -9.88 -11.31
N HIS A 21 -7.81 -10.65 -10.48
CA HIS A 21 -7.98 -12.11 -10.36
C HIS A 21 -8.61 -12.55 -9.03
N MET A 22 -9.15 -11.60 -8.25
CA MET A 22 -9.89 -11.90 -7.03
C MET A 22 -11.40 -11.76 -7.26
N ASN A 23 -12.17 -12.65 -6.68
CA ASN A 23 -13.62 -12.51 -6.63
C ASN A 23 -14.05 -11.54 -5.51
N GLN A 24 -15.28 -11.01 -5.60
CA GLN A 24 -15.80 -10.01 -4.67
C GLN A 24 -15.67 -10.43 -3.18
N LEU A 25 -15.90 -11.70 -2.87
CA LEU A 25 -15.86 -12.22 -1.50
C LEU A 25 -14.43 -12.27 -0.95
N GLN A 26 -13.45 -12.54 -1.81
CA GLN A 26 -12.03 -12.46 -1.47
C GLN A 26 -11.60 -11.01 -1.21
N ILE A 27 -12.08 -10.06 -2.03
CA ILE A 27 -11.79 -8.63 -1.86
C ILE A 27 -12.39 -8.12 -0.55
N GLU A 28 -13.62 -8.52 -0.23
CA GLU A 28 -14.29 -8.14 1.03
C GLU A 28 -13.57 -8.70 2.26
N LYS A 29 -13.10 -9.94 2.20
CA LYS A 29 -12.26 -10.51 3.26
C LYS A 29 -10.97 -9.73 3.44
N LEU A 30 -10.26 -9.43 2.34
CA LEU A 30 -9.04 -8.64 2.39
C LEU A 30 -9.30 -7.24 2.98
N ALA A 31 -10.44 -6.64 2.63
CA ALA A 31 -10.82 -5.34 3.17
C ALA A 31 -11.04 -5.37 4.69
N GLN A 32 -11.71 -6.41 5.22
CA GLN A 32 -11.90 -6.57 6.66
C GLN A 32 -10.58 -6.75 7.41
N VAL A 33 -9.60 -7.43 6.80
CA VAL A 33 -8.25 -7.59 7.38
C VAL A 33 -7.57 -6.24 7.51
N PHE A 34 -7.61 -5.42 6.46
CA PHE A 34 -7.03 -4.08 6.50
C PHE A 34 -7.78 -3.18 7.47
N ASP A 35 -9.10 -3.24 7.50
CA ASP A 35 -9.92 -2.43 8.41
C ASP A 35 -9.63 -2.75 9.89
N ALA A 36 -9.20 -3.98 10.18
CA ALA A 36 -8.78 -4.41 11.52
C ALA A 36 -7.31 -4.08 11.86
N GLU A 37 -6.49 -3.66 10.89
CA GLU A 37 -5.06 -3.41 11.14
C GLU A 37 -4.84 -2.00 11.76
N PRO A 38 -4.06 -1.90 12.85
CA PRO A 38 -3.75 -0.61 13.45
C PRO A 38 -2.98 0.29 12.48
N GLY A 39 -3.46 1.52 12.32
CA GLY A 39 -2.88 2.51 11.39
C GLY A 39 -3.59 2.56 10.03
N VAL A 40 -4.49 1.63 9.73
CA VAL A 40 -5.44 1.82 8.63
C VAL A 40 -6.51 2.81 9.05
N VAL A 41 -6.74 3.80 8.20
CA VAL A 41 -7.70 4.88 8.45
C VAL A 41 -8.99 4.64 7.69
N LYS A 42 -8.90 4.10 6.48
CA LYS A 42 -10.07 3.77 5.67
C LYS A 42 -9.76 2.69 4.64
N VAL A 43 -10.73 1.80 4.43
CA VAL A 43 -10.71 0.83 3.34
C VAL A 43 -11.99 0.97 2.52
N VAL A 44 -11.86 0.99 1.19
CA VAL A 44 -13.00 1.04 0.28
C VAL A 44 -12.87 -0.06 -0.76
N VAL A 45 -13.84 -0.97 -0.75
CA VAL A 45 -13.98 -2.03 -1.75
C VAL A 45 -14.71 -1.50 -2.96
N ARG A 46 -14.16 -1.76 -4.15
CA ARG A 46 -14.83 -1.61 -5.44
C ARG A 46 -14.66 -2.90 -6.24
N LYS A 47 -15.39 -3.04 -7.35
CA LYS A 47 -15.45 -4.26 -8.20
C LYS A 47 -14.14 -5.06 -8.28
N HIS A 48 -13.06 -4.44 -8.78
CA HIS A 48 -11.73 -5.06 -8.89
C HIS A 48 -10.65 -4.19 -8.27
N TRP A 49 -11.02 -3.32 -7.32
CA TRP A 49 -10.11 -2.36 -6.72
C TRP A 49 -10.32 -2.28 -5.23
N LEU A 50 -9.22 -2.18 -4.50
CA LEU A 50 -9.21 -1.92 -3.07
C LEU A 50 -8.45 -0.63 -2.82
N ASP A 51 -9.16 0.38 -2.36
CA ASP A 51 -8.58 1.66 -1.96
C ASP A 51 -8.29 1.60 -0.46
N ILE A 52 -7.03 1.78 -0.07
CA ILE A 52 -6.57 1.74 1.33
C ILE A 52 -5.94 3.08 1.66
N ASP A 53 -6.49 3.76 2.65
CA ASP A 53 -5.91 4.94 3.28
C ASP A 53 -5.33 4.50 4.63
N TYR A 54 -4.02 4.66 4.81
CA TYR A 54 -3.34 4.34 6.06
C TYR A 54 -2.38 5.45 6.48
N ASP A 55 -2.12 5.56 7.77
CA ASP A 55 -1.14 6.48 8.31
C ASP A 55 0.26 5.86 8.23
N ALA A 56 1.13 6.42 7.39
CA ALA A 56 2.50 5.93 7.22
C ALA A 56 3.39 6.12 8.45
N ALA A 57 2.97 6.92 9.45
CA ALA A 57 3.63 6.98 10.75
C ALA A 57 3.35 5.74 11.62
N LEU A 58 2.20 5.09 11.43
CA LEU A 58 1.76 3.93 12.21
C LEU A 58 1.90 2.60 11.46
N LEU A 59 1.65 2.62 10.15
CA LEU A 59 1.65 1.45 9.28
C LEU A 59 2.66 1.63 8.15
N THR A 60 3.70 0.79 8.16
CA THR A 60 4.71 0.82 7.10
C THR A 60 4.21 0.12 5.84
N LEU A 61 4.77 0.52 4.69
CA LEU A 61 4.48 -0.15 3.43
C LEU A 61 4.86 -1.64 3.46
N ASP A 62 5.96 -2.00 4.14
CA ASP A 62 6.35 -3.41 4.33
C ASP A 62 5.28 -4.20 5.10
N ARG A 63 4.64 -3.59 6.11
CA ARG A 63 3.54 -4.24 6.83
C ARG A 63 2.31 -4.43 5.94
N VAL A 64 1.97 -3.44 5.11
CA VAL A 64 0.91 -3.56 4.09
C VAL A 64 1.21 -4.73 3.15
N ILE A 65 2.44 -4.86 2.69
CA ILE A 65 2.85 -5.96 1.79
C ILE A 65 2.77 -7.30 2.50
N ALA A 66 3.19 -7.40 3.76
CA ALA A 66 3.10 -8.63 4.54
C ALA A 66 1.64 -9.10 4.72
N LEU A 67 0.71 -8.17 4.93
CA LEU A 67 -0.73 -8.48 4.96
C LEU A 67 -1.23 -8.95 3.59
N LEU A 68 -0.82 -8.27 2.51
CA LEU A 68 -1.13 -8.68 1.14
C LEU A 68 -0.51 -10.03 0.78
N GLU A 69 0.64 -10.39 1.30
CA GLU A 69 1.29 -11.68 1.06
C GLU A 69 0.55 -12.80 1.78
N ALA A 70 0.27 -12.60 3.08
CA ALA A 70 -0.40 -13.57 3.92
C ALA A 70 -1.78 -13.94 3.38
N TYR A 71 -2.55 -12.94 2.92
CA TYR A 71 -3.90 -13.17 2.38
C TYR A 71 -3.88 -13.39 0.88
N GLY A 72 -3.09 -12.64 0.14
CA GLY A 72 -3.12 -12.68 -1.32
C GLY A 72 -2.51 -13.95 -1.91
N GLY A 73 -1.49 -14.54 -1.27
CA GLY A 73 -0.97 -15.85 -1.65
C GLY A 73 -1.99 -16.98 -1.44
N GLU A 74 -2.84 -16.87 -0.42
CA GLU A 74 -3.93 -17.83 -0.19
C GLU A 74 -5.12 -17.65 -1.16
N LEU A 75 -5.34 -16.41 -1.63
CA LEU A 75 -6.51 -16.07 -2.44
C LEU A 75 -6.25 -16.22 -3.95
N SER A 76 -5.06 -15.88 -4.45
CA SER A 76 -4.68 -16.02 -5.87
C SER A 76 -3.17 -15.87 -6.09
N ASP A 77 -2.52 -16.96 -6.51
CA ASP A 77 -1.09 -16.97 -6.79
C ASP A 77 -0.72 -16.12 -8.03
N ASP A 78 -1.57 -16.14 -9.07
CA ASP A 78 -1.42 -15.33 -10.27
C ASP A 78 -1.43 -13.82 -9.97
N TRP A 79 -2.38 -13.37 -9.14
CA TRP A 79 -2.44 -11.98 -8.69
C TRP A 79 -1.21 -11.61 -7.86
N TRP A 80 -0.83 -12.45 -6.90
CA TRP A 80 0.31 -12.18 -6.03
C TRP A 80 1.61 -12.07 -6.83
N THR A 81 1.78 -12.92 -7.83
CA THR A 81 2.91 -12.87 -8.76
C THR A 81 2.92 -11.58 -9.59
N ALA A 82 1.77 -11.15 -10.12
CA ALA A 82 1.64 -9.88 -10.83
C ALA A 82 1.93 -8.67 -9.93
N PHE A 83 1.45 -8.67 -8.69
CA PHE A 83 1.70 -7.63 -7.69
C PHE A 83 3.19 -7.54 -7.35
N LYS A 84 3.85 -8.67 -7.04
CA LYS A 84 5.30 -8.74 -6.80
C LYS A 84 6.08 -8.19 -8.00
N ALA A 85 5.72 -8.58 -9.23
CA ALA A 85 6.42 -8.11 -10.43
C ALA A 85 6.30 -6.59 -10.65
N HIS A 86 5.18 -5.97 -10.25
CA HIS A 86 5.03 -4.52 -10.28
C HIS A 86 5.77 -3.85 -9.12
N TRP A 87 5.79 -4.47 -7.95
CA TRP A 87 6.46 -3.94 -6.76
C TRP A 87 7.98 -3.96 -6.88
N TYR A 88 8.57 -5.08 -7.33
CA TYR A 88 10.01 -5.19 -7.57
C TYR A 88 10.49 -4.15 -8.59
N ARG A 89 9.73 -3.96 -9.68
CA ARG A 89 10.02 -2.90 -10.66
C ARG A 89 10.04 -1.50 -10.05
N LYS A 90 9.06 -1.15 -9.21
CA LYS A 90 9.03 0.15 -8.51
C LYS A 90 10.16 0.31 -7.48
N ARG A 91 10.54 -0.78 -6.81
CA ARG A 91 11.66 -0.75 -5.85
C ARG A 91 12.99 -0.54 -6.56
N GLU A 92 13.21 -1.23 -7.68
CA GLU A 92 14.38 -1.04 -8.54
C GLU A 92 14.44 0.37 -9.11
N GLU A 93 13.31 0.92 -9.56
CA GLU A 93 13.23 2.31 -10.05
C GLU A 93 13.58 3.33 -8.95
N LYS A 94 13.07 3.13 -7.73
CA LYS A 94 13.44 3.97 -6.57
C LYS A 94 14.93 3.88 -6.23
N LEU A 95 15.53 2.69 -6.33
CA LEU A 95 16.95 2.50 -6.04
C LEU A 95 17.82 3.14 -7.11
N ARG A 96 17.46 2.99 -8.40
CA ARG A 96 18.13 3.67 -9.52
C ARG A 96 18.00 5.19 -9.43
N ALA A 97 16.82 5.70 -9.10
CA ALA A 97 16.60 7.15 -8.94
C ALA A 97 17.40 7.74 -7.77
N ARG A 98 17.64 6.96 -6.72
CA ARG A 98 18.49 7.38 -5.59
C ARG A 98 19.97 7.39 -5.98
N LEU A 99 20.45 6.38 -6.70
CA LEU A 99 21.83 6.31 -7.20
C LEU A 99 22.11 7.41 -8.24
N ALA A 100 21.17 7.70 -9.13
CA ALA A 100 21.32 8.75 -10.14
C ALA A 100 21.32 10.19 -9.56
N ARG A 101 20.82 10.39 -8.33
CA ARG A 101 20.87 11.71 -7.66
C ARG A 101 22.19 12.00 -6.96
N GLU A 102 23.07 11.02 -6.80
CA GLU A 102 24.42 11.22 -6.24
C GLU A 102 25.46 11.62 -7.31
N GLU A 103 25.09 11.66 -8.61
CA GLU A 103 26.01 12.06 -9.70
C GLU A 103 25.89 13.54 -10.15
N ASP A 104 25.03 14.35 -9.51
CA ASP A 104 24.78 15.76 -9.89
C ASP A 104 25.31 16.80 -8.86
N GLU A 105 26.26 16.43 -7.99
CA GLU A 105 27.06 17.39 -7.24
C GLU A 105 28.46 17.49 -7.86
N PRO A 106 28.75 18.50 -8.71
CA PRO A 106 30.13 18.74 -9.11
C PRO A 106 30.91 19.18 -7.87
N PRO A 107 32.10 18.59 -7.60
CA PRO A 107 32.90 19.02 -6.47
C PRO A 107 33.25 20.50 -6.65
N SER A 108 32.89 21.32 -5.67
CA SER A 108 33.34 22.71 -5.53
C SER A 108 34.13 22.87 -4.24
#